data_AF-A0A0C2N7N9-F1
#
_entry.id   AF-A0A0C2N7N9-F1
#
_cell.length_a   1.000
_cell.length_b   1.000
_cell.length_c   1.000
_cell.angle_alpha   90.00
_cell.angle_beta   90.00
_cell.angle_gamma   90.00
#
_symmetry.space_group_name_H-M   'P 1'
#
loop_
_entity.id
_entity.type
_entity.pdbx_description
1 polymer ?
#
loop_
_entity_poly.entity_id
_entity_poly.type
_entity_poly.pdbx_seq_one_letter_code
_entity_poly.pdbx_strand_id
1 'polypeptide(L)'
;MKQVRTEILEAACSANCTSIITTIYELSLSKLIKPYEGLIIYETLKKNPLAIKIGWEFVKNHLKEIIEFYQMPFLISKIIGPTVSEFVDIGKYAECVDFINSNPSVQFTQHIKMSLESIQIKNRWFKSDEHKIINWLKNFT
;
A
#
# COMPACT_ATOMS: atom_id res chain seq x y z
N MET A 1 15.59 21.48 -6.61
CA MET A 1 16.01 20.52 -5.55
C MET A 1 14.88 19.61 -5.07
N LYS A 2 13.66 20.10 -4.78
CA LYS A 2 12.55 19.25 -4.29
C LYS A 2 12.05 18.25 -5.35
N GLN A 3 11.93 18.69 -6.60
CA GLN A 3 11.47 17.88 -7.73
C GLN A 3 12.40 16.69 -8.07
N VAL A 4 13.70 16.95 -8.19
CA VAL A 4 14.70 15.88 -8.44
C VAL A 4 14.69 14.80 -7.35
N ARG A 5 14.45 15.17 -6.08
CA ARG A 5 14.33 14.18 -5.00
C ARG A 5 13.11 13.28 -5.17
N THR A 6 11.98 13.85 -5.59
CA THR A 6 10.76 13.08 -5.88
C THR A 6 10.98 12.13 -7.05
N GLU A 7 11.60 12.59 -8.14
CA GLU A 7 11.91 11.75 -9.31
C GLU A 7 12.84 10.58 -8.97
N ILE A 8 13.89 10.84 -8.17
CA ILE A 8 14.79 9.79 -7.69
C ILE A 8 14.04 8.77 -6.83
N LEU A 9 13.15 9.23 -5.94
CA LEU A 9 12.35 8.34 -5.12
C LEU A 9 11.40 7.49 -5.98
N GLU A 10 10.77 8.09 -6.99
CA GLU A 10 9.90 7.38 -7.92
C GLU A 10 10.65 6.30 -8.71
N ALA A 11 11.85 6.62 -9.17
CA ALA A 11 12.73 5.64 -9.80
C ALA A 11 13.12 4.50 -8.85
N ALA A 12 13.48 4.83 -7.59
CA ALA A 12 13.84 3.84 -6.58
C ALA A 12 12.66 2.91 -6.23
N CYS A 13 11.44 3.44 -6.19
CA CYS A 13 10.23 2.65 -5.95
C CYS A 13 9.87 1.68 -7.09
N SER A 14 10.48 1.84 -8.26
CA SER A 14 10.35 0.92 -9.39
C SER A 14 11.28 -0.30 -9.29
N ALA A 15 12.09 -0.39 -8.24
CA ALA A 15 12.99 -1.52 -8.02
C ALA A 15 12.22 -2.84 -7.81
N ASN A 16 12.73 -3.92 -8.39
CA ASN A 16 12.21 -5.28 -8.20
C ASN A 16 13.03 -6.09 -7.19
N CYS A 17 13.69 -5.41 -6.25
CA CYS A 17 14.55 -6.02 -5.25
C CYS A 17 13.96 -5.82 -3.86
N THR A 18 13.70 -6.92 -3.15
CA THR A 18 13.10 -6.90 -1.81
C THR A 18 13.88 -6.03 -0.83
N SER A 19 15.21 -6.13 -0.78
CA SER A 19 16.02 -5.33 0.14
C SER A 19 15.90 -3.84 -0.13
N ILE A 20 15.89 -3.42 -1.40
CA ILE A 20 15.72 -2.02 -1.78
C ILE A 20 14.34 -1.52 -1.35
N ILE A 21 13.27 -2.28 -1.63
CA ILE A 21 11.91 -1.90 -1.25
C ILE A 21 11.78 -1.78 0.28
N THR A 22 12.33 -2.73 1.03
CA THR A 22 12.35 -2.67 2.50
C THR A 22 13.07 -1.44 3.00
N THR A 23 14.26 -1.13 2.47
CA THR A 23 15.00 0.08 2.84
C THR A 23 14.23 1.37 2.53
N ILE A 24 13.46 1.40 1.44
CA ILE A 24 12.60 2.55 1.12
C ILE A 24 11.45 2.67 2.14
N TYR A 25 10.84 1.58 2.59
CA TYR A 25 9.85 1.64 3.67
C TYR A 25 10.48 2.07 5.00
N GLU A 26 11.66 1.60 5.35
CA GLU A 26 12.40 2.04 6.55
C GLU A 26 12.72 3.54 6.49
N LEU A 27 13.08 4.05 5.30
CA LEU A 27 13.27 5.49 5.08
C LEU A 27 12.02 6.28 5.46
N SER A 28 10.82 5.72 5.26
CA SER A 28 9.54 6.38 5.56
C SER A 28 9.35 6.74 7.03
N LEU A 29 10.02 6.02 7.94
CA LEU A 29 10.03 6.25 9.40
C LEU A 29 11.34 6.87 9.90
N SER A 30 12.28 7.15 9.00
CA SER A 30 13.56 7.71 9.37
C SER A 30 13.47 9.20 9.70
N LYS A 31 14.40 9.69 10.53
CA LYS A 31 14.57 11.12 10.82
C LYS A 31 15.05 11.94 9.61
N LEU A 32 15.37 11.30 8.49
CA LEU A 32 15.88 11.94 7.27
C LEU A 32 14.77 12.59 6.44
N ILE A 33 13.51 12.24 6.69
CA ILE A 33 12.36 12.77 5.97
C ILE A 33 11.31 13.28 6.95
N LYS A 34 10.50 14.26 6.50
CA LYS A 34 9.34 14.70 7.28
C LYS A 34 8.17 13.74 7.07
N PRO A 35 7.22 13.60 8.02
CA PRO A 35 6.07 12.72 7.87
C PRO A 35 5.32 12.89 6.54
N TYR A 36 5.00 14.14 6.13
CA TYR A 36 4.32 14.38 4.86
C TYR A 36 5.12 13.93 3.62
N GLU A 37 6.46 13.94 3.70
CA GLU A 37 7.35 13.49 2.63
C GLU A 37 7.42 11.96 2.60
N GLY A 38 7.26 11.28 3.73
CA GLY A 38 7.16 9.83 3.76
C GLY A 38 5.91 9.27 3.10
N LEU A 39 4.83 10.06 3.00
CA LEU A 39 3.59 9.58 2.38
C LEU A 39 3.76 9.23 0.89
N ILE A 40 4.62 9.94 0.16
CA ILE A 40 4.83 9.67 -1.27
C ILE A 40 5.45 8.29 -1.51
N ILE A 41 6.16 7.73 -0.54
CA ILE A 41 6.71 6.37 -0.61
C ILE A 41 5.59 5.35 -0.78
N TYR A 42 4.56 5.44 0.08
CA TYR A 42 3.44 4.50 0.06
C TYR A 42 2.59 4.63 -1.21
N GLU A 43 2.32 5.86 -1.65
CA GLU A 43 1.55 6.13 -2.87
C GLU A 43 2.30 5.66 -4.13
N THR A 44 3.61 5.78 -4.17
CA THR A 44 4.40 5.35 -5.33
C THR A 44 4.60 3.83 -5.35
N LEU A 45 4.96 3.22 -4.21
CA LEU A 45 5.19 1.78 -4.11
C LEU A 45 3.92 0.95 -4.32
N LYS A 46 2.75 1.54 -4.11
CA LYS A 46 1.45 0.94 -4.46
C LYS A 46 1.40 0.41 -5.91
N LYS A 47 2.14 1.01 -6.84
CA LYS A 47 2.18 0.59 -8.26
C LYS A 47 3.05 -0.66 -8.51
N ASN A 48 3.79 -1.11 -7.50
CA ASN A 48 4.72 -2.24 -7.60
C ASN A 48 4.12 -3.48 -6.91
N PRO A 49 3.83 -4.58 -7.66
CA PRO A 49 3.26 -5.81 -7.12
C PRO A 49 4.04 -6.43 -5.95
N LEU A 50 5.37 -6.37 -6.00
CA LEU A 50 6.23 -6.88 -4.93
C LEU A 50 6.12 -6.00 -3.69
N ALA A 51 6.09 -4.68 -3.87
CA ALA A 51 6.05 -3.73 -2.78
C ALA A 51 4.74 -3.73 -2.01
N ILE A 52 3.59 -4.02 -2.65
CA ILE A 52 2.30 -4.10 -1.95
C ILE A 52 2.35 -5.11 -0.79
N LYS A 53 2.89 -6.30 -1.03
CA LYS A 53 3.02 -7.34 0.01
C LYS A 53 3.99 -6.92 1.11
N ILE A 54 5.16 -6.40 0.72
CA ILE A 54 6.18 -5.94 1.68
C ILE A 54 5.64 -4.79 2.53
N GLY A 55 4.95 -3.82 1.92
CA GLY A 55 4.38 -2.66 2.58
C GLY A 55 3.30 -3.04 3.58
N TRP A 56 2.44 -4.02 3.25
CA TRP A 56 1.46 -4.49 4.22
C TRP A 56 2.10 -5.17 5.42
N GLU A 57 3.10 -6.04 5.21
CA GLU A 57 3.85 -6.64 6.34
C GLU A 57 4.60 -5.57 7.15
N PHE A 58 5.17 -4.58 6.49
CA PHE A 58 5.84 -3.45 7.15
C PHE A 58 4.86 -2.68 8.06
N VAL A 59 3.67 -2.35 7.56
CA VAL A 59 2.63 -1.68 8.36
C VAL A 59 2.24 -2.51 9.57
N LYS A 60 2.06 -3.82 9.42
CA LYS A 60 1.71 -4.71 10.55
C LYS A 60 2.82 -4.74 11.61
N ASN A 61 4.07 -4.82 11.18
CA ASN A 61 5.23 -4.95 12.07
C ASN A 61 5.62 -3.63 12.76
N HIS A 62 5.37 -2.49 12.10
CA HIS A 62 5.79 -1.16 12.57
C HIS A 62 4.62 -0.24 12.92
N LEU A 63 3.43 -0.79 13.16
CA LEU A 63 2.22 0.03 13.38
C LEU A 63 2.41 1.07 14.50
N LYS A 64 3.02 0.66 15.61
CA LYS A 64 3.28 1.55 16.75
C LYS A 64 4.18 2.72 16.35
N GLU A 65 5.29 2.44 15.65
CA GLU A 65 6.22 3.46 15.17
C GLU A 65 5.57 4.40 14.15
N ILE A 66 4.71 3.87 13.27
CA ILE A 66 3.91 4.66 12.33
C ILE A 66 3.01 5.64 13.08
N ILE A 67 2.29 5.18 14.10
CA ILE A 67 1.40 6.04 14.89
C ILE A 67 2.21 7.13 15.61
N GLU A 68 3.34 6.76 16.22
CA GLU A 68 4.19 7.69 16.97
C GLU A 68 4.88 8.74 16.07
N PHE A 69 5.31 8.33 14.87
CA PHE A 69 6.00 9.21 13.93
C PHE A 69 5.05 10.15 13.18
N TYR A 70 3.91 9.62 12.71
CA TYR A 70 2.97 10.40 11.90
C TYR A 70 1.96 11.17 12.75
N GLN A 71 1.59 10.65 13.92
CA GLN A 71 0.72 11.26 14.97
C GLN A 71 -0.71 11.65 14.57
N MET A 72 -0.94 11.92 13.29
CA MET A 72 -2.19 12.40 12.72
C MET A 72 -2.94 11.24 12.06
N PRO A 73 -4.19 10.93 12.48
CA PRO A 73 -4.99 9.87 11.89
C PRO A 73 -5.14 9.96 10.38
N PHE A 74 -5.23 11.19 9.85
CA PHE A 74 -5.27 11.43 8.41
C PHE A 74 -4.00 10.93 7.69
N LEU A 75 -2.80 11.19 8.23
CA LEU A 75 -1.55 10.73 7.64
C LEU A 75 -1.42 9.21 7.74
N ILE A 76 -1.82 8.62 8.87
CA ILE A 76 -1.85 7.16 9.06
C ILE A 76 -2.76 6.50 8.02
N SER A 77 -3.92 7.09 7.73
CA SER A 77 -4.82 6.59 6.69
C SER A 77 -4.22 6.64 5.27
N LYS A 78 -3.32 7.59 5.02
CA LYS A 78 -2.54 7.74 3.77
C LYS A 78 -1.36 6.79 3.66
N ILE A 79 -1.03 6.08 4.74
CA ILE A 79 -0.05 4.99 4.75
C ILE A 79 -0.75 3.67 4.51
N ILE A 80 -1.79 3.38 5.31
CA ILE A 80 -2.49 2.10 5.29
C ILE A 80 -3.28 1.90 4.00
N GLY A 81 -3.95 2.95 3.50
CA GLY A 81 -4.79 2.86 2.31
C GLY A 81 -4.03 2.31 1.09
N PRO A 82 -2.90 2.93 0.69
CA PRO A 82 -2.10 2.45 -0.43
C PRO A 82 -1.60 1.00 -0.28
N THR A 83 -1.23 0.57 0.94
CA THR A 83 -0.71 -0.79 1.17
C THR A 83 -1.76 -1.89 1.07
N VAL A 84 -3.06 -1.56 1.21
CA VAL A 84 -4.15 -2.54 1.12
C VAL A 84 -4.94 -2.45 -0.17
N SER A 85 -5.02 -1.25 -0.78
CA SER A 85 -5.95 -0.99 -1.89
C SER A 85 -5.71 -1.81 -3.15
N GLU A 86 -4.51 -2.35 -3.35
CA GLU A 86 -4.16 -3.10 -4.57
C GLU A 86 -4.29 -4.62 -4.44
N PHE A 87 -4.76 -5.12 -3.29
CA PHE A 87 -5.13 -6.53 -3.21
C PHE A 87 -6.37 -6.84 -4.06
N VAL A 88 -6.40 -8.05 -4.61
CA VAL A 88 -7.53 -8.62 -5.36
C VAL A 88 -8.17 -9.79 -4.61
N ASP A 89 -7.47 -10.36 -3.64
CA ASP A 89 -7.91 -11.50 -2.85
C ASP A 89 -8.90 -11.08 -1.75
N ILE A 90 -10.04 -11.77 -1.66
CA ILE A 90 -11.03 -11.53 -0.61
C ILE A 90 -10.55 -11.97 0.78
N GLY A 91 -9.63 -12.94 0.87
CA GLY A 91 -8.97 -13.30 2.12
C GLY A 91 -8.14 -12.15 2.66
N LYS A 92 -7.49 -11.37 1.78
CA LYS A 92 -6.78 -10.15 2.18
C LYS A 92 -7.70 -9.06 2.68
N TYR A 93 -8.91 -8.94 2.14
CA TYR A 93 -9.92 -8.04 2.69
C TYR A 93 -10.24 -8.37 4.15
N ALA A 94 -10.52 -9.65 4.44
CA ALA A 94 -10.83 -10.09 5.82
C ALA A 94 -9.65 -9.84 6.76
N GLU A 95 -8.42 -10.23 6.36
CA GLU A 95 -7.20 -9.97 7.13
C GLU A 95 -7.02 -8.48 7.47
N CYS A 96 -7.22 -7.59 6.49
CA CYS A 96 -7.06 -6.15 6.71
C CYS A 96 -8.13 -5.60 7.65
N VAL A 97 -9.39 -6.03 7.51
CA VAL A 97 -10.49 -5.62 8.40
C VAL A 97 -10.22 -6.07 9.83
N ASP A 98 -9.81 -7.33 10.03
CA ASP A 98 -9.50 -7.87 11.35
C ASP A 98 -8.31 -7.13 11.99
N PHE A 99 -7.28 -6.82 11.19
CA PHE A 99 -6.14 -6.04 11.66
C PHE A 99 -6.55 -4.64 12.14
N ILE A 100 -7.37 -3.92 11.35
CA ILE A 100 -7.81 -2.56 11.72
C ILE A 100 -8.72 -2.60 12.96
N ASN A 101 -9.63 -3.56 13.04
CA ASN A 101 -10.53 -3.72 14.18
C ASN A 101 -9.77 -4.08 15.47
N SER A 102 -8.70 -4.86 15.35
CA SER A 102 -7.82 -5.22 16.47
C SER A 102 -6.90 -4.07 16.91
N ASN A 103 -6.82 -2.99 16.14
CA ASN A 103 -5.95 -1.84 16.41
C ASN A 103 -6.74 -0.52 16.39
N PRO A 104 -7.48 -0.19 17.48
CA PRO A 104 -8.36 0.99 17.52
C PRO A 104 -7.67 2.34 17.24
N SER A 105 -6.35 2.40 17.46
CA SER A 105 -5.50 3.58 17.21
C SER A 105 -5.42 3.99 15.73
N VAL A 106 -5.66 3.06 14.80
CA VAL A 106 -5.66 3.34 13.36
C VAL A 106 -6.84 4.23 12.95
N GLN A 107 -7.95 4.15 13.69
CA GLN A 107 -9.26 4.71 13.35
C GLN A 107 -9.79 4.23 11.98
N PHE A 108 -11.05 3.81 11.91
CA PHE A 108 -11.66 3.39 10.66
C PHE A 108 -12.07 4.60 9.81
N THR A 109 -11.08 5.26 9.19
CA THR A 109 -11.33 6.46 8.37
C THR A 109 -12.03 6.12 7.05
N GLN A 110 -12.73 7.09 6.47
CA GLN A 110 -13.36 6.94 5.15
C GLN A 110 -12.34 6.51 4.07
N HIS A 111 -11.09 6.99 4.15
CA HIS A 111 -10.05 6.64 3.20
C HIS A 111 -9.67 5.15 3.27
N ILE A 112 -9.55 4.60 4.49
CA ILE A 112 -9.28 3.18 4.72
C ILE A 112 -10.47 2.35 4.23
N LYS A 113 -11.70 2.77 4.54
CA LYS A 113 -12.92 2.10 4.06
C LYS A 113 -12.94 1.99 2.54
N MET A 114 -12.70 3.09 1.83
CA MET A 114 -12.63 3.10 0.36
C MET A 114 -11.51 2.20 -0.18
N SER A 115 -10.37 2.18 0.51
CA SER A 115 -9.25 1.30 0.14
C SER A 115 -9.64 -0.18 0.26
N LEU A 116 -10.36 -0.56 1.32
CA LEU A 116 -10.88 -1.93 1.50
C LEU A 116 -11.98 -2.29 0.50
N GLU A 117 -12.91 -1.36 0.23
CA GLU A 117 -13.97 -1.53 -0.78
C GLU A 117 -13.37 -1.79 -2.17
N SER A 118 -12.22 -1.17 -2.49
CA SER A 118 -11.53 -1.40 -3.75
C SER A 118 -11.07 -2.86 -3.95
N ILE A 119 -10.71 -3.57 -2.87
CA ILE A 119 -10.35 -5.00 -2.91
C ILE A 119 -11.56 -5.83 -3.35
N GLN A 120 -12.73 -5.55 -2.78
CA GLN A 120 -13.96 -6.26 -3.12
C GLN A 120 -14.38 -6.00 -4.57
N ILE A 121 -14.27 -4.75 -5.03
CA ILE A 121 -14.55 -4.38 -6.43
C ILE A 121 -13.62 -5.15 -7.37
N LYS A 122 -12.31 -5.14 -7.10
CA LYS A 122 -11.32 -5.87 -7.90
C LYS A 122 -11.56 -7.39 -7.89
N ASN A 123 -11.88 -7.97 -6.74
CA ASN A 123 -12.20 -9.39 -6.63
C ASN A 123 -13.40 -9.78 -7.51
N ARG A 124 -14.49 -9.00 -7.46
CA ARG A 124 -15.69 -9.23 -8.27
C ARG A 124 -15.39 -9.12 -9.76
N TRP A 125 -14.66 -8.07 -10.15
CA TRP A 125 -14.28 -7.87 -11.55
C TRP A 125 -13.40 -9.01 -12.06
N PHE A 126 -12.37 -9.38 -11.30
CA PHE A 126 -11.48 -10.48 -11.64
C PHE A 126 -12.26 -11.79 -11.84
N LYS A 127 -13.14 -12.16 -10.90
CA LYS A 127 -13.97 -13.37 -11.03
C LYS A 127 -14.90 -13.38 -12.24
N SER A 128 -15.43 -12.21 -12.63
CA SER A 128 -16.34 -12.10 -13.78
C SER A 128 -15.59 -12.23 -15.11
N ASP A 129 -14.40 -11.65 -15.20
CA ASP A 129 -13.78 -11.36 -16.49
C ASP A 129 -12.45 -12.10 -16.72
N GLU A 130 -11.89 -12.77 -15.72
CA GLU A 130 -10.62 -13.53 -15.82
C GLU A 130 -10.63 -14.49 -17.02
N HIS A 131 -11.64 -15.37 -17.13
CA HIS A 131 -11.73 -16.31 -18.24
C HIS A 131 -11.88 -15.63 -19.60
N LYS A 132 -12.62 -14.51 -19.66
CA LYS A 132 -12.82 -13.75 -20.90
C LYS A 132 -11.50 -13.15 -21.36
N ILE A 133 -10.73 -12.57 -20.43
CA ILE A 133 -9.42 -11.96 -20.69
C ILE A 133 -8.41 -13.03 -21.12
N ILE A 134 -8.33 -14.15 -20.39
CA ILE A 134 -7.42 -15.26 -20.73
C ILE A 134 -7.73 -15.80 -22.13
N ASN A 135 -9.01 -16.03 -22.45
CA ASN A 135 -9.40 -16.52 -23.76
C ASN A 135 -9.11 -15.49 -24.87
N TRP A 136 -9.36 -14.20 -24.62
CA TRP A 136 -9.02 -13.14 -25.56
C TRP A 136 -7.52 -13.09 -25.84
N LEU A 137 -6.67 -13.13 -24.80
CA LEU A 137 -5.21 -13.14 -24.93
C LEU A 137 -4.70 -14.35 -25.72
N LYS A 138 -5.23 -15.56 -25.45
CA LYS A 138 -4.84 -16.78 -26.16
C LYS A 138 -5.17 -16.74 -27.65
N ASN A 139 -6.25 -16.07 -28.02
CA ASN A 139 -6.70 -15.94 -29.41
C ASN A 139 -6.08 -14.72 -30.12
N PHE A 140 -5.31 -13.89 -29.41
CA PHE A 140 -4.67 -12.69 -29.96
C PHE A 140 -3.27 -12.99 -30.53
N THR A 141 -2.62 -14.04 -30.03
CA THR A 141 -1.40 -14.66 -30.60
C THR A 141 -1.74 -15.68 -31.67
#